data_AF-A0A9W4NZP4-F1
#
_entry.id   AF-A0A9W4NZP4-F1
#
_cell.length_a   1.000
_cell.length_b   1.000
_cell.length_c   1.000
_cell.angle_alpha   90.00
_cell.angle_beta   90.00
_cell.angle_gamma   90.00
#
_symmetry.space_group_name_H-M   'P 1'
#
loop_
_entity.id
_entity.type
_entity.pdbx_description
1 polymer ?
#
loop_
_entity_poly.entity_id
_entity_poly.type
_entity_poly.pdbx_seq_one_letter_code
_entity_poly.pdbx_strand_id
1 'polypeptide(L)'
;MAQMMILSWSGKRLQHVINHENSRFFNQERDKALTVLRSHGVAHGDSEWRNMPWDDLGVRLFVIDLEEVKWLKRPRALEPTFGNMRHGHRVGAGKGRKRLLCSSTAVCS
;
A
#
# COMPACT_ATOMS: atom_id res chain seq x y z
N MET A 1 9.17 8.44 20.82
CA MET A 1 8.63 9.31 19.75
C MET A 1 7.40 8.62 19.18
N ALA A 2 6.24 9.27 19.19
CA ALA A 2 5.02 8.73 18.60
C ALA A 2 4.84 9.33 17.20
N GLN A 3 4.59 8.48 16.20
CA GLN A 3 4.24 8.89 14.85
C GLN A 3 2.74 8.62 14.67
N MET A 4 2.03 9.57 14.04
CA MET A 4 0.59 9.47 13.82
C MET A 4 0.31 9.42 12.32
N MET A 5 -0.54 8.48 11.91
CA MET A 5 -1.06 8.40 10.56
C MET A 5 -2.50 8.90 10.54
N ILE A 6 -2.85 9.71 9.55
CA ILE A 6 -4.22 10.12 9.27
C ILE A 6 -4.62 9.43 7.98
N LEU A 7 -5.69 8.63 8.03
CA LEU A 7 -6.22 7.86 6.91
C LEU A 7 -7.65 8.30 6.61
N SER A 8 -8.10 8.08 5.38
CA SER A 8 -9.51 8.31 5.01
C SER A 8 -10.44 7.32 5.70
N TRP A 9 -11.71 7.69 5.83
CA TRP A 9 -12.75 6.77 6.30
C TRP A 9 -12.89 5.55 5.38
N SER A 10 -12.93 4.36 5.98
CA SER A 10 -13.00 3.07 5.25
C SER A 10 -14.25 2.24 5.59
N GLY A 11 -15.18 2.80 6.38
CA GLY A 11 -16.44 2.14 6.72
C GLY A 11 -16.50 1.60 8.15
N LYS A 12 -17.53 0.79 8.42
CA LYS A 12 -17.82 0.21 9.74
C LYS A 12 -17.06 -1.10 9.90
N ARG A 13 -16.51 -1.37 11.10
CA ARG A 13 -15.83 -2.65 11.36
C ARG A 13 -16.81 -3.83 11.24
N LEU A 14 -16.44 -4.84 10.44
CA LEU A 14 -17.30 -6.00 10.24
C LEU A 14 -17.61 -6.77 11.51
N GLN A 15 -16.72 -6.75 12.51
CA GLN A 15 -16.95 -7.41 13.80
C GLN A 15 -18.30 -7.05 14.46
N HIS A 16 -18.88 -5.88 14.13
CA HIS A 16 -20.15 -5.41 14.68
C HIS A 16 -21.35 -5.59 13.74
N VAL A 17 -21.11 -5.95 12.47
CA VAL A 17 -22.14 -6.01 11.42
C VAL A 17 -22.36 -7.45 10.93
N ILE A 18 -21.32 -8.28 11.02
CA ILE A 18 -21.39 -9.69 10.62
C ILE A 18 -22.31 -10.47 11.57
N ASN A 19 -23.16 -11.29 10.99
CA ASN A 19 -24.09 -12.17 11.68
C ASN A 19 -24.27 -13.47 10.88
N HIS A 20 -25.07 -14.40 11.40
CA HIS A 20 -25.24 -15.71 10.75
C HIS A 20 -25.80 -15.63 9.33
N GLU A 21 -26.74 -14.70 9.07
CA GLU A 21 -27.43 -14.52 7.78
C GLU A 21 -26.49 -14.02 6.69
N ASN A 22 -25.64 -13.04 7.02
CA ASN A 22 -24.73 -12.39 6.08
C ASN A 22 -23.30 -12.95 6.11
N SER A 23 -22.99 -13.85 7.04
CA SER A 23 -21.64 -14.43 7.22
C SER A 23 -21.09 -15.02 5.92
N ARG A 24 -21.92 -15.72 5.14
CA ARG A 24 -21.49 -16.32 3.87
C ARG A 24 -20.99 -15.27 2.88
N PHE A 25 -21.70 -14.15 2.77
CA PHE A 25 -21.32 -13.04 1.90
C PHE A 25 -19.98 -12.43 2.34
N PHE A 26 -19.85 -12.08 3.63
CA PHE A 26 -18.62 -11.45 4.11
C PHE A 26 -17.41 -12.37 4.12
N ASN A 27 -17.58 -13.69 4.29
CA ASN A 27 -16.52 -14.65 4.07
C ASN A 27 -16.01 -14.61 2.62
N GLN A 28 -16.92 -14.55 1.64
CA GLN A 28 -16.52 -14.44 0.23
C GLN A 28 -15.78 -13.13 -0.06
N GLU A 29 -16.24 -12.00 0.47
CA GLU A 29 -15.56 -10.71 0.30
C GLU A 29 -14.17 -10.70 0.95
N ARG A 30 -14.04 -11.30 2.14
CA ARG A 30 -12.75 -11.48 2.80
C ARG A 30 -11.82 -12.34 1.96
N ASP A 31 -12.29 -13.47 1.46
CA ASP A 31 -11.48 -14.40 0.66
C ASP A 31 -11.01 -13.74 -0.64
N LYS A 32 -11.86 -12.92 -1.29
CA LYS A 32 -11.46 -12.09 -2.44
C LYS A 32 -10.35 -11.12 -2.07
N ALA A 33 -10.51 -10.34 -1.00
CA ALA A 33 -9.51 -9.37 -0.57
C ALA A 33 -8.16 -10.02 -0.21
N LEU A 34 -8.20 -11.13 0.53
CA LEU A 34 -6.99 -11.88 0.89
C LEU A 34 -6.34 -12.54 -0.33
N THR A 35 -7.13 -13.00 -1.30
CA THR A 35 -6.61 -13.53 -2.57
C THR A 35 -5.85 -12.46 -3.35
N VAL A 36 -6.36 -11.22 -3.37
CA VAL A 36 -5.65 -10.08 -3.98
C VAL A 36 -4.33 -9.81 -3.25
N LEU A 37 -4.27 -9.84 -1.92
CA LEU A 37 -2.99 -9.70 -1.21
C LEU A 37 -2.01 -10.82 -1.59
N ARG A 38 -2.49 -12.08 -1.63
CA ARG A 38 -1.68 -13.24 -1.99
C ARG A 38 -1.15 -13.16 -3.43
N SER A 39 -1.95 -12.64 -4.37
CA SER A 39 -1.49 -12.44 -5.76
C SER A 39 -0.35 -11.44 -5.87
N HIS A 40 -0.25 -10.49 -4.91
CA HIS A 40 0.87 -9.57 -4.78
C HIS A 40 2.05 -10.14 -3.98
N GLY A 41 2.01 -11.44 -3.64
CA GLY A 41 3.08 -12.12 -2.92
C GLY A 41 3.08 -11.86 -1.42
N VAL A 42 1.94 -11.42 -0.89
CA VAL A 42 1.80 -10.99 0.51
C VAL A 42 0.66 -11.74 1.20
N ALA A 43 0.87 -12.14 2.45
CA ALA A 43 -0.18 -12.68 3.31
C ALA A 43 -0.40 -11.75 4.51
N HIS A 44 -1.66 -11.47 4.80
CA HIS A 44 -2.06 -10.75 6.01
C HIS A 44 -1.94 -11.69 7.21
N GLY A 45 -1.20 -11.30 8.25
CA GLY A 45 -1.00 -12.12 9.45
C GLY A 45 -2.23 -12.19 10.35
N ASP A 46 -3.00 -11.10 10.43
CA ASP A 46 -4.21 -10.99 11.27
C ASP A 46 -5.46 -10.69 10.43
N SER A 47 -6.11 -11.72 9.92
CA SER A 47 -7.31 -11.59 9.07
C SER A 47 -8.63 -11.54 9.85
N GLU A 48 -8.60 -11.13 11.12
CA GLU A 48 -9.78 -11.01 11.96
C GLU A 48 -10.74 -9.90 11.50
N TRP A 49 -12.04 -10.07 11.76
CA TRP A 49 -13.09 -9.14 11.30
C TRP A 49 -12.94 -7.70 11.83
N ARG A 50 -12.19 -7.53 12.92
CA ARG A 50 -11.86 -6.23 13.51
C ARG A 50 -11.00 -5.35 12.58
N ASN A 51 -10.21 -6.00 11.73
CA ASN A 51 -9.28 -5.38 10.77
C ASN A 51 -9.88 -5.27 9.36
N MET A 52 -11.19 -5.50 9.25
CA MET A 52 -11.89 -5.56 7.97
C MET A 52 -13.10 -4.61 7.98
N PRO A 53 -12.91 -3.30 7.78
CA PRO A 53 -14.00 -2.36 7.68
C PRO A 53 -14.74 -2.49 6.34
N TRP A 54 -16.06 -2.31 6.41
CA TRP A 54 -17.00 -2.39 5.29
C TRP A 54 -17.63 -1.03 5.00
N ASP A 55 -17.51 -0.61 3.75
CA ASP A 55 -18.11 0.62 3.23
C ASP A 55 -19.46 0.28 2.57
N ASP A 56 -20.54 0.61 3.27
CA ASP A 56 -21.93 0.38 2.80
C ASP A 56 -22.24 1.14 1.50
N LEU A 57 -21.65 2.32 1.30
CA LEU A 57 -21.90 3.15 0.11
C LEU A 57 -21.15 2.61 -1.11
N GLY A 58 -19.89 2.22 -0.89
CA GLY A 58 -19.02 1.68 -1.92
C GLY A 58 -19.18 0.18 -2.17
N VAL A 59 -19.96 -0.51 -1.34
CA VAL A 59 -20.15 -1.97 -1.34
C VAL A 59 -18.81 -2.70 -1.46
N ARG A 60 -17.86 -2.33 -0.58
CA ARG A 60 -16.48 -2.83 -0.64
C ARG A 60 -15.89 -3.06 0.74
N LEU A 61 -15.05 -4.09 0.79
CA LEU A 61 -14.26 -4.46 1.96
C LEU A 61 -12.88 -3.82 1.89
N PHE A 62 -12.44 -3.23 2.99
CA PHE A 62 -11.06 -2.79 3.18
C PHE A 62 -10.32 -3.74 4.12
N VAL A 63 -9.01 -3.82 3.96
CA VAL A 63 -8.10 -4.54 4.85
C VAL A 63 -7.17 -3.51 5.49
N ILE A 64 -7.16 -3.43 6.83
CA ILE A 64 -6.29 -2.55 7.61
C ILE A 64 -5.42 -3.38 8.55
N ASP A 65 -4.56 -2.72 9.34
CA ASP A 65 -3.68 -3.38 10.31
C ASP A 65 -2.64 -4.30 9.62
N LEU A 66 -1.84 -3.70 8.74
CA LEU A 66 -0.82 -4.38 7.93
C LEU A 66 0.52 -4.56 8.65
N GLU A 67 0.56 -4.45 9.98
CA GLU A 67 1.80 -4.58 10.76
C GLU A 67 2.34 -6.02 10.72
N GLU A 68 1.45 -7.02 10.73
CA GLU A 68 1.81 -8.44 10.70
C GLU A 68 1.79 -9.05 9.30
N VAL A 69 2.32 -8.32 8.31
CA VAL A 69 2.37 -8.82 6.93
C VAL A 69 3.53 -9.80 6.71
N LYS A 70 3.23 -10.94 6.07
CA LYS A 70 4.22 -11.97 5.70
C LYS A 70 4.44 -12.00 4.18
N TRP A 71 5.69 -11.99 3.76
CA TRP A 71 6.06 -12.17 2.36
C TRP A 71 6.00 -13.65 1.98
N LEU A 72 5.21 -13.99 0.95
CA LEU A 72 5.07 -15.36 0.44
C LEU A 72 6.20 -15.76 -0.50
N LYS A 73 6.88 -14.78 -1.08
CA LYS A 73 8.09 -14.95 -1.90
C LYS A 73 9.14 -13.98 -1.37
N ARG A 74 10.42 -14.28 -1.60
CA ARG A 74 11.50 -13.34 -1.26
C ARG A 74 11.15 -11.96 -1.83
N PRO A 75 11.11 -10.89 -1.01
CA PRO A 75 10.89 -9.55 -1.52
C PRO A 75 11.92 -9.32 -2.63
N ARG A 76 11.45 -8.98 -3.84
CA ARG A 76 12.39 -8.34 -4.77
C ARG A 76 12.86 -7.10 -4.04
N ALA A 77 14.17 -6.84 -4.04
CA ALA A 77 14.67 -5.56 -3.57
C ALA A 77 13.80 -4.50 -4.25
N LEU A 78 13.10 -3.68 -3.46
CA LEU A 78 12.34 -2.59 -4.02
C LEU A 78 13.39 -1.75 -4.75
N GLU A 79 13.34 -1.74 -6.08
CA GLU A 79 14.10 -0.76 -6.85
C GLU A 79 13.80 0.59 -6.21
N PRO A 80 14.83 1.40 -5.90
CA PRO A 80 14.64 2.66 -5.20
C PRO A 80 13.51 3.44 -5.84
N THR A 81 12.35 3.43 -5.20
CA THR A 81 11.22 4.19 -5.72
C THR A 81 11.61 5.62 -5.46
N PHE A 82 11.68 6.44 -6.51
CA PHE A 82 11.98 7.87 -6.40
C PHE A 82 10.81 8.55 -5.67
N GLY A 83 10.72 8.34 -4.36
CA GLY A 83 9.68 8.89 -3.51
C GLY A 83 9.78 10.39 -3.56
N ASN A 84 8.72 11.03 -4.08
CA ASN A 84 8.47 12.46 -4.10
C ASN A 84 9.78 13.27 -4.14
N MET A 85 10.49 13.22 -5.28
CA MET A 85 11.42 14.30 -5.60
C MET A 85 10.60 15.57 -5.54
N ARG A 86 10.71 16.30 -4.41
CA ARG A 86 10.38 17.71 -4.40
C ARG A 86 11.24 18.27 -5.52
N HIS A 87 10.63 18.55 -6.67
CA HIS A 87 11.22 19.40 -7.67
C HIS A 87 11.51 20.68 -6.91
N GLY A 88 12.74 20.80 -6.43
CA GLY A 88 13.26 22.02 -5.87
C GLY A 88 13.22 22.98 -7.03
N HIS A 89 12.13 23.75 -7.11
CA HIS A 89 12.05 24.88 -8.01
C HIS A 89 13.06 25.88 -7.46
N ARG A 90 14.34 25.69 -7.82
CA ARG A 90 15.36 26.72 -7.67
C ARG A 90 14.99 27.80 -8.68
N VAL A 91 14.10 28.68 -8.25
CA VAL A 91 13.92 29.99 -8.85
C VAL A 91 15.31 30.62 -8.89
N GLY A 92 15.72 30.98 -10.10
CA GLY A 92 17.10 31.30 -10.42
C GLY A 92 17.66 32.46 -9.60
N ALA A 93 18.89 32.29 -9.13
CA ALA A 93 19.85 33.37 -9.02
C ALA A 93 21.12 32.85 -9.69
N GLY A 94 21.47 33.50 -10.81
CA GLY A 94 22.44 32.98 -11.75
C GLY A 94 23.90 33.03 -11.29
N LYS A 95 24.72 32.52 -12.21
CA LYS A 95 26.14 32.81 -12.42
C LYS A 95 27.13 31.96 -11.61
N GLY A 96 27.72 30.99 -12.30
CA GLY A 96 28.92 30.30 -11.84
C GLY A 96 29.26 29.07 -12.67
N ARG A 97 29.94 29.28 -13.80
CA ARG A 97 30.55 28.22 -14.62
C ARG A 97 31.38 27.25 -13.77
N LYS A 98 31.21 25.95 -13.97
CA LYS A 98 32.33 25.02 -14.22
C LYS A 98 31.83 23.74 -14.88
N ARG A 99 32.46 23.48 -16.01
CA ARG A 99 32.33 22.35 -16.93
C ARG A 99 32.92 21.11 -16.26
N LEU A 100 32.16 20.03 -16.16
CA LEU A 100 32.72 18.68 -16.04
C LEU A 100 32.06 17.82 -17.12
N LEU A 101 32.85 17.59 -18.16
CA LEU A 101 32.62 16.56 -19.17
C LEU A 101 32.85 15.20 -18.50
N CYS A 102 31.93 14.26 -18.72
CA CYS A 102 32.24 12.85 -18.79
C CYS A 102 31.28 12.19 -19.81
N SER A 103 31.80 11.87 -20.99
CA SER A 103 31.28 10.80 -21.86
C SER A 103 31.64 9.44 -21.23
N SER A 104 31.07 8.27 -21.53
CA SER A 104 30.33 7.78 -22.70
C SER A 104 29.66 6.44 -22.33
N THR A 105 28.48 6.18 -22.92
CA THR A 105 27.94 4.91 -23.48
C THR A 105 28.14 3.53 -22.81
N ALA A 106 27.03 2.79 -22.62
CA ALA A 106 26.78 1.42 -23.16
C ALA A 106 25.28 1.07 -23.00
N VAL A 107 24.49 1.00 -24.09
CA VAL A 107 24.11 -0.18 -24.92
C VAL A 107 23.09 -1.11 -24.23
N CYS A 108 21.90 -1.15 -24.82
CA CYS A 108 20.83 -2.12 -24.54
C CYS A 108 21.09 -3.45 -25.25
N SER A 109 20.62 -4.54 -24.65
CA SER A 109 20.35 -5.83 -25.30
C SER A 109 19.02 -6.35 -24.76
#